data_AF-A0A519E7V4-F1
#
_entry.id   AF-A0A519E7V4-F1
#
_cell.length_a   1.000
_cell.length_b   1.000
_cell.length_c   1.000
_cell.angle_alpha   90.00
_cell.angle_beta   90.00
_cell.angle_gamma   90.00
#
_symmetry.space_group_name_H-M   'P 1'
#
loop_
_entity.id
_entity.type
_entity.pdbx_description
1 polymer ?
#
loop_
_entity_poly.entity_id
_entity_poly.type
_entity_poly.pdbx_seq_one_letter_code
_entity_poly.pdbx_strand_id
1 'polypeptide(L)'
;KPIAGNFAFVLFAAGIVGTGFLALPVLAGSAAYAVATLAGVRRGLDRPAQSAKVFYAILSGAMLIGLAISLSGFNPIKALVWSAVVNAVISVPIMVAVMVAASHRKIVGEMRLPPLWRVLGWLATAAMAAATIAMIVLQLSSTSWGGR
;
A
#
# COMPACT_ATOMS: atom_id res chain seq x y z
N LYS A 1 24.95 24.99 -1.30
CA LYS A 1 25.32 24.32 -0.03
C LYS A 1 24.41 24.88 1.07
N PRO A 2 23.49 24.09 1.67
CA PRO A 2 22.53 24.62 2.64
C PRO A 2 23.20 24.87 4.00
N ILE A 3 22.62 25.80 4.76
CA ILE A 3 23.18 26.45 5.96
C ILE A 3 23.31 25.48 7.17
N ALA A 4 22.66 24.31 7.10
CA ALA A 4 22.72 23.24 8.12
C ALA A 4 23.70 22.09 7.81
N GLY A 5 24.45 22.16 6.69
CA GLY A 5 25.55 21.23 6.38
C GLY A 5 25.19 19.74 6.46
N ASN A 6 26.12 18.92 6.99
CA ASN A 6 25.99 17.47 7.13
C ASN A 6 24.83 17.03 8.05
N PHE A 7 24.39 17.90 8.97
CA PHE A 7 23.31 17.56 9.91
C PHE A 7 21.96 17.40 9.23
N ALA A 8 21.66 18.25 8.23
CA ALA A 8 20.44 18.11 7.44
C ALA A 8 20.42 16.80 6.62
N PHE A 9 21.58 16.39 6.10
CA PHE A 9 21.71 15.11 5.38
C PHE A 9 21.49 13.92 6.30
N VAL A 10 22.12 13.92 7.49
CA VAL A 10 21.93 12.85 8.49
C VAL A 10 20.49 12.77 8.96
N LEU A 11 19.85 13.92 9.25
CA LEU A 11 18.46 13.96 9.68
C LEU A 11 17.51 13.44 8.57
N PHE A 12 17.78 13.81 7.32
CA PHE A 12 17.01 13.32 6.16
C PHE A 12 17.19 11.81 5.96
N ALA A 13 18.43 11.32 6.00
CA ALA A 13 18.72 9.89 5.88
C ALA A 13 18.10 9.10 7.04
N ALA A 14 18.21 9.59 8.28
CA ALA A 14 17.57 8.99 9.44
C ALA A 14 16.04 8.96 9.29
N GLY A 15 15.44 10.01 8.74
CA GLY A 15 14.01 10.05 8.42
C GLY A 15 13.59 8.98 7.41
N ILE A 16 14.32 8.83 6.30
CA ILE A 16 14.05 7.79 5.29
C ILE A 16 14.19 6.38 5.88
N VAL A 17 15.25 6.15 6.66
CA VAL A 17 15.46 4.85 7.31
C VAL A 17 14.33 4.58 8.31
N GLY A 18 13.96 5.58 9.13
CA GLY A 18 12.88 5.47 10.11
C GLY A 18 11.52 5.17 9.49
N THR A 19 11.16 5.84 8.38
CA THR A 19 9.91 5.54 7.67
C THR A 19 9.91 4.13 7.08
N GLY A 20 11.05 3.66 6.55
CA GLY A 20 11.21 2.28 6.09
C GLY A 20 11.00 1.26 7.22
N PHE A 21 11.61 1.48 8.38
CA PHE A 21 11.47 0.60 9.55
C PHE A 21 10.02 0.51 10.07
N LEU A 22 9.24 1.59 9.99
CA LEU A 22 7.83 1.58 10.36
C LEU A 22 6.95 0.94 9.28
N ALA A 23 7.23 1.20 8.01
CA ALA A 23 6.40 0.74 6.90
C ALA A 23 6.53 -0.76 6.64
N LEU A 24 7.76 -1.30 6.67
CA LEU A 24 8.03 -2.69 6.29
C LEU A 24 7.25 -3.71 7.15
N PRO A 25 7.24 -3.64 8.49
CA PRO A 25 6.52 -4.61 9.32
C PRO A 25 5.00 -4.54 9.14
N VAL A 26 4.44 -3.34 9.04
CA VAL A 26 2.99 -3.13 8.89
C VAL A 26 2.51 -3.65 7.54
N LEU A 27 3.22 -3.33 6.45
CA LEU A 27 2.88 -3.80 5.10
C LEU A 27 3.05 -5.31 4.96
N ALA A 28 4.21 -5.84 5.38
CA ALA A 28 4.49 -7.26 5.27
C ALA A 28 3.54 -8.09 6.17
N GLY A 29 3.23 -7.60 7.37
CA GLY A 29 2.25 -8.22 8.26
C GLY A 29 0.83 -8.23 7.70
N SER A 30 0.37 -7.11 7.14
CA SER A 30 -0.96 -7.00 6.51
C SER A 30 -1.08 -7.92 5.28
N ALA A 31 -0.07 -7.93 4.42
CA ALA A 31 -0.02 -8.81 3.25
C ALA A 31 -0.01 -10.29 3.65
N ALA A 32 0.85 -10.67 4.60
CA ALA A 32 0.91 -12.04 5.11
C ALA A 32 -0.43 -12.46 5.74
N TYR A 33 -1.10 -11.55 6.43
CA TYR A 33 -2.42 -11.81 7.02
C TYR A 33 -3.49 -12.02 5.96
N ALA A 34 -3.50 -11.21 4.91
CA ALA A 34 -4.43 -11.35 3.79
C ALA A 34 -4.21 -12.68 3.04
N VAL A 35 -2.95 -13.02 2.73
CA VAL A 35 -2.62 -14.27 2.02
C VAL A 35 -2.94 -15.49 2.89
N ALA A 36 -2.57 -15.47 4.18
CA ALA A 36 -2.96 -16.53 5.11
C ALA A 36 -4.49 -16.61 5.28
N THR A 37 -5.20 -15.51 5.04
CA THR A 37 -6.65 -15.45 5.01
C THR A 37 -7.26 -16.20 3.85
N LEU A 38 -6.76 -15.93 2.66
CA LEU A 38 -7.19 -16.63 1.45
C LEU A 38 -6.80 -18.11 1.47
N ALA A 39 -5.65 -18.45 2.07
CA ALA A 39 -5.18 -19.83 2.18
C ALA A 39 -5.88 -20.66 3.28
N GLY A 40 -6.78 -20.07 4.08
CA GLY A 40 -7.49 -20.79 5.14
C GLY A 40 -6.60 -21.25 6.32
N VAL A 41 -5.35 -20.77 6.41
CA VAL A 41 -4.37 -21.21 7.41
C VAL A 41 -4.54 -20.41 8.71
N ARG A 42 -4.06 -20.96 9.85
CA ARG A 42 -4.01 -20.26 11.15
C ARG A 42 -3.12 -19.00 11.05
N ARG A 43 -3.60 -17.86 11.60
CA ARG A 43 -3.05 -16.51 11.40
C ARG A 43 -2.77 -15.80 12.72
N GLY A 44 -1.97 -14.73 12.65
CA GLY A 44 -1.76 -13.77 13.73
C GLY A 44 -0.37 -13.86 14.34
N LEU A 45 0.23 -12.68 14.58
CA LEU A 45 1.45 -12.52 15.40
C LEU A 45 1.22 -12.90 16.87
N ASP A 46 -0.04 -12.91 17.32
CA ASP A 46 -0.48 -13.37 18.65
C ASP A 46 -0.43 -14.89 18.85
N ARG A 47 -0.10 -15.66 17.81
CA ARG A 47 0.04 -17.12 17.92
C ARG A 47 1.50 -17.53 17.96
N PRO A 48 1.88 -18.52 18.80
CA PRO A 48 3.26 -18.97 18.89
C PRO A 48 3.73 -19.44 17.51
N ALA A 49 4.96 -19.04 17.14
CA ALA A 49 5.55 -19.29 15.82
C ALA A 49 5.52 -20.77 15.38
N GLN A 50 5.46 -21.69 16.35
CA GLN A 50 5.33 -23.13 16.10
C GLN A 50 3.94 -23.56 15.57
N SER A 51 2.89 -22.77 15.82
CA SER A 51 1.50 -23.05 15.41
C SER A 51 1.07 -22.29 14.13
N ALA A 52 1.83 -21.26 13.74
CA ALA A 52 1.57 -20.40 12.58
C ALA A 52 2.77 -20.33 11.63
N LYS A 53 3.52 -21.45 11.48
CA LYS A 53 4.73 -21.54 10.63
C LYS A 53 4.51 -20.99 9.23
N VAL A 54 3.35 -21.25 8.63
CA VAL A 54 3.00 -20.79 7.28
C VAL A 54 2.86 -19.26 7.22
N PHE A 55 2.28 -18.62 8.24
CA PHE A 55 2.16 -17.17 8.30
C PHE A 55 3.55 -16.50 8.40
N TYR A 56 4.41 -17.01 9.28
CA TYR A 56 5.79 -16.51 9.40
C TYR A 56 6.62 -16.79 8.16
N ALA A 57 6.40 -17.90 7.46
CA ALA A 57 7.05 -18.19 6.18
C ALA A 57 6.63 -17.22 5.07
N ILE A 58 5.34 -16.85 4.98
CA ILE A 58 4.87 -15.84 4.03
C ILE A 58 5.47 -14.47 4.38
N LEU A 59 5.50 -14.10 5.65
CA LEU A 59 6.09 -12.85 6.13
C LEU A 59 7.58 -12.76 5.80
N SER A 60 8.37 -13.77 6.17
CA SER A 60 9.80 -13.82 5.88
C SER A 60 10.06 -13.89 4.37
N GLY A 61 9.25 -14.66 3.63
CA GLY A 61 9.33 -14.77 2.18
C GLY A 61 9.10 -13.42 1.50
N ALA A 62 8.07 -12.67 1.90
CA ALA A 62 7.79 -11.34 1.37
C ALA A 62 8.96 -10.36 1.61
N MET A 63 9.54 -10.39 2.81
CA MET A 63 10.71 -9.57 3.16
C MET A 63 11.95 -9.94 2.34
N LEU A 64 12.22 -11.24 2.17
CA LEU A 64 13.34 -11.73 1.36
C LEU A 64 13.18 -11.36 -0.11
N ILE A 65 11.96 -11.46 -0.66
CA ILE A 65 11.67 -11.05 -2.05
C ILE A 65 11.89 -9.54 -2.22
N GLY A 66 11.37 -8.73 -1.30
CA GLY A 66 11.60 -7.28 -1.33
C GLY A 66 13.08 -6.91 -1.28
N LEU A 67 13.86 -7.61 -0.43
CA LEU A 67 15.30 -7.44 -0.35
C LEU A 67 16.00 -7.88 -1.67
N ALA A 68 15.60 -9.02 -2.24
CA ALA A 68 16.19 -9.52 -3.49
C ALA A 68 15.96 -8.56 -4.67
N ILE A 69 14.75 -7.99 -4.80
CA ILE A 69 14.44 -6.97 -5.81
C ILE A 69 15.25 -5.69 -5.58
N SER A 70 15.47 -5.32 -4.31
CA SER A 70 16.28 -4.14 -3.98
C SER A 70 17.76 -4.34 -4.34
N LEU A 71 18.25 -5.58 -4.25
CA LEU A 71 19.64 -5.93 -4.56
C LEU A 71 19.88 -6.25 -6.04
N SER A 72 18.83 -6.52 -6.83
CA SER A 72 18.95 -6.90 -8.24
C SER A 72 19.33 -5.75 -9.19
N GLY A 73 19.77 -4.60 -8.66
CA GLY A 73 20.21 -3.44 -9.46
C GLY A 73 19.09 -2.67 -10.15
N PHE A 74 17.82 -2.96 -9.85
CA PHE A 74 16.68 -2.23 -10.39
C PHE A 74 16.68 -0.81 -9.84
N ASN A 75 16.40 0.19 -10.68
CA ASN A 75 16.38 1.59 -10.22
C ASN A 75 15.29 1.78 -9.14
N PRO A 76 15.65 2.05 -7.87
CA PRO A 76 14.69 2.10 -6.77
C PRO A 76 13.67 3.22 -6.92
N ILE A 77 14.08 4.34 -7.53
CA ILE A 77 13.19 5.48 -7.79
C ILE A 77 12.11 5.07 -8.78
N LYS A 78 12.50 4.36 -9.85
CA LYS A 78 11.53 3.85 -10.85
C LYS A 78 10.58 2.83 -10.22
N ALA A 79 11.09 1.94 -9.37
CA ALA A 79 10.29 0.96 -8.64
C ALA A 79 9.31 1.63 -7.66
N LEU A 80 9.73 2.69 -6.97
CA LEU A 80 8.88 3.48 -6.07
C LEU A 80 7.73 4.16 -6.84
N VAL A 81 8.04 4.75 -8.00
CA VAL A 81 7.01 5.37 -8.86
C VAL A 81 6.01 4.33 -9.32
N TRP A 82 6.46 3.19 -9.86
CA TRP A 82 5.58 2.10 -10.27
C TRP A 82 4.73 1.55 -9.12
N SER A 83 5.32 1.41 -7.92
CA SER A 83 4.59 0.98 -6.73
C SER A 83 3.49 1.97 -6.35
N ALA A 84 3.75 3.28 -6.47
CA ALA A 84 2.75 4.30 -6.23
C ALA A 84 1.61 4.25 -7.27
N VAL A 85 1.92 4.02 -8.56
CA VAL A 85 0.91 3.85 -9.61
C VAL A 85 0.01 2.65 -9.32
N VAL A 86 0.62 1.50 -9.06
CA VAL A 86 -0.12 0.26 -8.77
C VAL A 86 -0.98 0.44 -7.52
N ASN A 87 -0.44 1.06 -6.48
CA ASN A 87 -1.20 1.35 -5.26
C ASN A 87 -2.38 2.31 -5.51
N ALA A 88 -2.20 3.35 -6.32
CA ALA A 88 -3.27 4.28 -6.67
C ALA A 88 -4.43 3.57 -7.39
N VAL A 89 -4.10 2.73 -8.38
CA VAL A 89 -5.08 1.93 -9.13
C VAL A 89 -5.82 0.95 -8.23
N ILE A 90 -5.11 0.22 -7.37
CA ILE A 90 -5.68 -0.77 -6.44
C ILE A 90 -6.51 -0.11 -5.34
N SER A 91 -6.17 1.11 -4.93
CA SER A 91 -6.88 1.82 -3.86
C SER A 91 -8.34 2.12 -4.22
N VAL A 92 -8.65 2.37 -5.50
CA VAL A 92 -10.02 2.66 -5.95
C VAL A 92 -10.99 1.50 -5.68
N PRO A 93 -10.77 0.25 -6.16
CA PRO A 93 -11.67 -0.86 -5.89
C PRO A 93 -11.70 -1.23 -4.40
N ILE A 94 -10.59 -1.11 -3.67
CA ILE A 94 -10.57 -1.33 -2.21
C ILE A 94 -11.47 -0.31 -1.52
N MET A 95 -11.35 0.98 -1.87
CA MET A 95 -12.18 2.03 -1.27
C MET A 95 -13.66 1.83 -1.59
N VAL A 96 -13.99 1.45 -2.83
CA VAL A 96 -15.37 1.08 -3.20
C VAL A 96 -15.87 -0.07 -2.34
N ALA A 97 -15.09 -1.15 -2.18
CA ALA A 97 -15.45 -2.29 -1.37
C ALA A 97 -15.66 -1.89 0.11
N VAL A 98 -14.78 -1.05 0.66
CA VAL A 98 -14.89 -0.52 2.03
C VAL A 98 -16.15 0.33 2.16
N MET A 99 -16.44 1.23 1.23
CA MET A 99 -17.64 2.09 1.26
C MET A 99 -18.94 1.28 1.14
N VAL A 100 -18.94 0.24 0.29
CA VAL A 100 -20.07 -0.69 0.17
C VAL A 100 -20.26 -1.46 1.48
N ALA A 101 -19.19 -2.03 2.03
CA ALA A 101 -19.23 -2.77 3.29
C ALA A 101 -19.68 -1.86 4.46
N ALA A 102 -19.14 -0.65 4.52
CA ALA A 102 -19.48 0.36 5.52
C ALA A 102 -20.94 0.85 5.43
N SER A 103 -21.53 0.77 4.24
CA SER A 103 -22.94 1.12 4.01
C SER A 103 -23.91 -0.03 4.32
N HIS A 104 -23.42 -1.27 4.50
CA HIS A 104 -24.26 -2.44 4.76
C HIS A 104 -24.52 -2.64 6.26
N ARG A 105 -25.81 -2.57 6.63
CA ARG A 105 -26.27 -2.74 8.02
C ARG A 105 -25.87 -4.07 8.64
N LYS A 106 -25.78 -5.14 7.84
CA LYS A 106 -25.37 -6.47 8.29
C LYS A 106 -23.89 -6.57 8.67
N ILE A 107 -23.04 -5.66 8.17
CA ILE A 107 -21.58 -5.71 8.35
C ILE A 107 -21.15 -4.78 9.49
N VAL A 108 -21.71 -3.57 9.55
CA VAL A 108 -21.33 -2.53 10.53
C VAL A 108 -22.19 -2.56 11.80
N GLY A 109 -23.37 -3.20 11.77
CA GLY A 109 -24.26 -3.27 12.92
C GLY A 109 -24.91 -1.91 13.23
N GLU A 110 -24.77 -1.44 14.47
CA GLU A 110 -25.48 -0.26 14.97
C GLU A 110 -24.72 1.07 14.76
N MET A 111 -23.40 1.03 14.56
CA MET A 111 -22.56 2.22 14.38
C MET A 111 -22.58 2.71 12.92
N ARG A 112 -23.69 3.30 12.50
CA ARG A 112 -23.86 3.78 11.12
C ARG A 112 -22.90 4.92 10.79
N LEU A 113 -22.39 4.91 9.56
CA LEU A 113 -21.76 6.10 8.98
C LEU A 113 -22.82 7.22 8.88
N PRO A 114 -22.59 8.39 9.50
CA PRO A 114 -23.46 9.53 9.29
C PRO A 114 -23.45 9.91 7.79
N PRO A 115 -24.55 10.48 7.27
CA PRO A 115 -24.70 10.78 5.85
C PRO A 115 -23.57 11.67 5.31
N LEU A 116 -23.04 12.59 6.13
CA LEU A 116 -21.90 13.44 5.79
C LEU A 116 -20.63 12.64 5.49
N TRP A 117 -20.26 11.69 6.36
CA TRP A 117 -19.08 10.84 6.19
C TRP A 117 -19.24 9.89 5.01
N ARG A 118 -20.48 9.45 4.73
CA ARG A 118 -20.77 8.66 3.55
C ARG A 118 -20.57 9.46 2.27
N VAL A 119 -21.06 10.70 2.20
CA VAL A 119 -20.87 11.58 1.03
C VAL A 119 -19.38 11.91 0.85
N LEU A 120 -18.67 12.26 1.92
CA LEU A 120 -17.24 12.53 1.85
C LEU A 120 -16.44 11.31 1.39
N GLY A 121 -16.76 10.11 1.88
CA GLY A 121 -16.10 8.87 1.45
C GLY A 121 -16.33 8.57 -0.04
N TRP A 122 -17.55 8.77 -0.55
CA TRP A 122 -17.85 8.61 -1.98
C TRP A 122 -17.20 9.70 -2.83
N LEU A 123 -17.13 10.93 -2.34
CA LEU A 123 -16.44 12.03 -3.03
C LEU A 123 -14.93 11.78 -3.10
N ALA A 124 -14.31 11.30 -2.03
CA ALA A 124 -12.90 10.90 -2.02
C ALA A 124 -12.64 9.74 -3.00
N THR A 125 -13.53 8.74 -3.02
CA THR A 125 -13.45 7.61 -3.96
C THR A 125 -13.56 8.10 -5.41
N ALA A 126 -14.49 9.01 -5.70
CA ALA A 126 -14.67 9.60 -7.02
C ALA A 126 -13.45 10.44 -7.44
N ALA A 127 -12.89 11.24 -6.53
CA ALA A 127 -11.68 12.02 -6.79
C ALA A 127 -10.47 11.12 -7.08
N MET A 128 -10.28 10.04 -6.31
CA MET A 128 -9.21 9.05 -6.57
C MET A 128 -9.42 8.31 -7.90
N ALA A 129 -10.66 7.94 -8.23
CA ALA A 129 -10.98 7.32 -9.51
C ALA A 129 -10.70 8.27 -10.68
N ALA A 130 -11.11 9.54 -10.57
CA ALA A 130 -10.84 10.56 -11.58
C ALA A 130 -9.34 10.78 -11.78
N ALA A 131 -8.56 10.89 -10.70
CA ALA A 131 -7.10 11.02 -10.78
C ALA A 131 -6.44 9.80 -11.43
N THR A 132 -6.91 8.59 -11.10
CA THR A 132 -6.40 7.34 -11.69
C THR A 132 -6.71 7.28 -13.19
N ILE A 133 -7.93 7.63 -13.60
CA ILE A 133 -8.33 7.68 -15.01
C ILE A 133 -7.52 8.74 -15.75
N ALA A 134 -7.39 9.95 -15.19
CA ALA A 134 -6.60 11.02 -15.78
C ALA A 134 -5.14 10.61 -15.98
N MET A 135 -4.56 9.91 -14.98
CA MET A 135 -3.21 9.36 -15.10
C MET A 135 -3.09 8.37 -16.25
N ILE A 136 -4.02 7.41 -16.36
CA ILE A 136 -4.02 6.41 -17.45
C ILE A 136 -4.16 7.10 -18.80
N VAL A 137 -5.09 8.06 -18.93
CA VAL A 137 -5.31 8.82 -20.17
C VAL A 137 -4.07 9.63 -20.55
N LEU A 138 -3.44 10.31 -19.60
CA LEU A 138 -2.21 11.07 -19.83
C LEU A 138 -1.04 10.17 -20.21
N GLN A 139 -0.94 9.00 -19.60
CA GLN A 139 0.11 8.04 -19.93
C GLN A 139 -0.10 7.47 -21.34
N LEU A 140 -1.34 7.12 -21.70
CA LEU A 140 -1.70 6.68 -23.06
C LEU A 140 -1.47 7.77 -24.11
N SER A 141 -1.78 9.04 -23.81
CA SER A 141 -1.53 10.17 -24.72
C SER A 141 -0.04 10.52 -24.85
N SER A 142 0.75 10.35 -23.79
CA SER A 142 2.20 10.48 -23.87
C SER A 142 2.85 9.36 -24.68
N THR A 143 2.24 8.16 -24.68
CA THR A 143 2.74 7.01 -25.43
C THR A 143 2.47 7.14 -26.94
N SER A 144 1.47 7.94 -27.36
CA SER A 144 1.19 8.19 -28.79
C SER A 144 2.07 9.28 -29.44
N TRP A 145 2.89 9.99 -28.66
CA TRP A 145 3.83 11.02 -29.14
C TRP A 145 5.32 10.63 -29.06
N GLY A 146 5.67 9.52 -28.38
CA GLY A 146 7.05 9.04 -28.21
C GLY A 146 7.59 8.16 -29.34
N GLY A 147 7.03 8.29 -30.55
CA GLY A 147 7.35 7.47 -31.73
C GLY A 147 8.29 8.11 -32.75
N ARG A 148 9.15 9.07 -32.35
CA ARG A 148 10.31 9.56 -33.12
C ARG A 148 11.44 9.98 -32.20
#